data_AF-A0A810N4Z1-F1
#
_entry.id   AF-A0A810N4Z1-F1
#
_cell.length_a   1.000
_cell.length_b   1.000
_cell.length_c   1.000
_cell.angle_alpha   90.00
_cell.angle_beta   90.00
_cell.angle_gamma   90.00
#
_symmetry.space_group_name_H-M   'P 1'
#
loop_
_entity.id
_entity.type
_entity.pdbx_description
1 polymer ?
#
loop_
_entity_poly.entity_id
_entity_poly.type
_entity_poly.pdbx_seq_one_letter_code
_entity_poly.pdbx_strand_id
1 'polypeptide(L)'
;MDRRFPPNRLLTVLTGAVVAALVAGGIAVAATGRDRDSGHDHADHAHLDTASGLLVTTRSDLRMCVETGPRSGAPDSVRTVLLTALDRARQAPGWSGAYGRFGYDPATAVHLGCPAPALPERYDRTVLAGPGLTDDPSAYRVWVYVLDDPTADRVLGPDRPAGAGTAELMREAGNLFPVSTALLVRQSRFADPAALAQDLRKALGLEPRASDQLG
;
A
#
# COMPACT_ATOMS: atom_id res chain seq x y z
N MET A 1 28.90 60.16 27.80
CA MET A 1 27.49 59.83 28.13
C MET A 1 27.22 58.43 27.62
N ASP A 2 27.10 57.49 28.56
CA ASP A 2 26.70 56.12 28.34
C ASP A 2 25.34 55.99 27.64
N ARG A 3 25.21 54.99 26.74
CA ARG A 3 24.48 53.75 27.06
C ARG A 3 24.51 52.71 25.92
N ARG A 4 25.09 51.55 26.27
CA ARG A 4 24.74 50.15 25.93
C ARG A 4 25.16 49.53 24.57
N PHE A 5 26.23 48.74 24.64
CA PHE A 5 26.54 47.51 23.89
C PHE A 5 25.78 46.29 24.49
N PRO A 6 25.96 45.02 24.05
CA PRO A 6 25.98 44.33 22.71
C PRO A 6 25.05 43.05 22.79
N PRO A 7 25.19 41.86 22.11
CA PRO A 7 26.20 41.37 21.15
C PRO A 7 25.71 40.41 20.01
N ASN A 8 26.70 39.91 19.24
CA ASN A 8 26.79 38.61 18.55
C ASN A 8 26.41 38.50 17.07
N ARG A 9 27.43 38.18 16.25
CA ARG A 9 27.62 36.90 15.50
C ARG A 9 29.08 36.87 15.00
N LEU A 10 30.01 36.15 15.67
CA LEU A 10 30.51 34.80 15.32
C LEU A 10 30.39 34.53 13.80
N LEU A 11 31.40 34.51 12.94
CA LEU A 11 32.82 34.10 12.97
C LEU A 11 33.05 32.60 13.28
N THR A 12 33.73 31.97 12.29
CA THR A 12 34.65 30.81 12.39
C THR A 12 33.99 29.40 12.49
N VAL A 13 34.46 28.28 11.93
CA VAL A 13 35.69 27.82 11.25
C VAL A 13 35.28 26.67 10.29
N LEU A 14 35.92 26.61 9.12
CA LEU A 14 36.00 25.45 8.22
C LEU A 14 37.24 24.61 8.59
N THR A 15 37.06 23.37 9.02
CA THR A 15 38.04 22.23 9.03
C THR A 15 37.31 21.07 9.73
N GLY A 16 37.21 19.83 9.25
CA GLY A 16 38.01 19.05 8.31
C GLY A 16 38.33 17.72 9.01
N ALA A 17 37.86 16.59 8.48
CA ALA A 17 38.38 15.25 8.82
C ALA A 17 37.91 14.23 7.77
N VAL A 18 38.85 13.75 6.96
CA VAL A 18 38.74 12.53 6.16
C VAL A 18 39.17 11.36 7.04
N VAL A 19 38.36 10.30 7.10
CA VAL A 19 38.83 8.96 7.43
C VAL A 19 38.20 7.98 6.45
N ALA A 20 39.05 7.33 5.66
CA ALA A 20 38.72 6.17 4.85
C ALA A 20 39.00 4.90 5.67
N ALA A 21 38.09 3.92 5.62
CA ALA A 21 38.40 2.53 5.90
C ALA A 21 37.42 1.61 5.14
N LEU A 22 37.98 0.83 4.22
CA LEU A 22 37.39 -0.33 3.56
C LEU A 22 37.13 -1.46 4.58
N VAL A 23 36.16 -2.35 4.31
CA VAL A 23 36.35 -3.82 4.19
C VAL A 23 34.99 -4.56 4.07
N ALA A 24 34.89 -5.32 2.96
CA ALA A 24 34.18 -6.56 2.67
C ALA A 24 32.67 -6.73 2.98
N GLY A 25 31.89 -6.92 1.90
CA GLY A 25 30.54 -7.51 1.95
C GLY A 25 29.75 -7.42 0.66
N GLY A 26 30.12 -8.23 -0.35
CA GLY A 26 29.27 -8.66 -1.48
C GLY A 26 28.38 -7.62 -2.18
N ILE A 27 28.95 -6.84 -3.11
CA ILE A 27 28.14 -6.07 -4.07
C ILE A 27 27.84 -6.97 -5.26
N ALA A 28 26.61 -7.49 -5.33
CA ALA A 28 26.06 -7.96 -6.60
C ALA A 28 25.66 -6.75 -7.43
N VAL A 29 26.60 -6.23 -8.21
CA VAL A 29 26.34 -5.26 -9.28
C VAL A 29 25.62 -6.01 -10.39
N ALA A 30 24.31 -5.86 -10.50
CA ALA A 30 23.59 -6.28 -11.72
C ALA A 30 23.87 -5.24 -12.80
N ALA A 31 24.84 -5.58 -13.65
CA ALA A 31 25.29 -4.80 -14.78
C ALA A 31 24.18 -4.58 -15.81
N THR A 32 24.14 -3.35 -16.33
CA THR A 32 23.46 -2.98 -17.57
C THR A 32 24.06 -3.73 -18.76
N GLY A 33 23.27 -4.60 -19.39
CA GLY A 33 23.54 -5.14 -20.73
C GLY A 33 22.56 -4.54 -21.73
N ARG A 34 23.08 -3.76 -22.67
CA ARG A 34 22.38 -3.23 -23.85
C ARG A 34 22.16 -4.31 -24.91
N ASP A 35 21.20 -4.02 -25.79
CA ASP A 35 21.00 -4.50 -27.16
C ASP A 35 20.38 -5.90 -27.37
N ARG A 36 19.05 -5.88 -27.49
CA ARG A 36 18.35 -6.56 -28.59
C ARG A 36 17.43 -5.57 -29.29
N ASP A 37 17.89 -5.08 -30.44
CA ASP A 37 17.06 -4.60 -31.53
C ASP A 37 16.26 -5.81 -32.05
N SER A 38 14.93 -5.78 -31.99
CA SER A 38 13.98 -6.48 -32.89
C SER A 38 12.54 -6.34 -32.39
N GLY A 39 11.72 -5.64 -33.19
CA GLY A 39 10.32 -6.00 -33.37
C GLY A 39 9.32 -5.25 -32.50
N HIS A 40 8.50 -4.43 -33.16
CA HIS A 40 7.23 -3.97 -32.63
C HIS A 40 6.36 -5.15 -32.19
N ASP A 41 6.14 -5.26 -30.88
CA ASP A 41 4.91 -5.72 -30.29
C ASP A 41 4.75 -4.93 -28.99
N HIS A 42 3.94 -3.86 -29.06
CA HIS A 42 3.38 -3.25 -27.85
C HIS A 42 2.43 -4.29 -27.26
N ALA A 43 2.97 -5.27 -26.53
CA ALA A 43 2.18 -6.04 -25.58
C ALA A 43 1.46 -5.00 -24.71
N ASP A 44 0.15 -5.15 -24.54
CA ASP A 44 -0.69 -4.26 -23.75
C ASP A 44 -0.13 -4.11 -22.33
N HIS A 45 0.77 -3.16 -22.14
CA HIS A 45 1.34 -2.86 -20.84
C HIS A 45 0.24 -2.24 -19.96
N ALA A 46 0.31 -2.46 -18.66
CA ALA A 46 -0.62 -1.84 -17.75
C ALA A 46 -0.50 -0.30 -17.82
N HIS A 47 -1.63 0.37 -17.97
CA HIS A 47 -1.74 1.83 -17.98
C HIS A 47 -2.59 2.30 -16.82
N LEU A 48 -2.41 3.53 -16.36
CA LEU A 48 -3.31 4.07 -15.34
C LEU A 48 -4.69 4.36 -15.93
N ASP A 49 -5.71 3.88 -15.23
CA ASP A 49 -7.09 4.27 -15.47
C ASP A 49 -7.60 4.98 -14.22
N THR A 50 -7.34 6.29 -14.14
CA THR A 50 -7.76 7.12 -13.00
C THR A 50 -9.27 7.36 -12.98
N ALA A 51 -9.99 7.05 -14.05
CA ALA A 51 -11.44 7.09 -14.05
C ALA A 51 -12.03 5.88 -13.31
N SER A 52 -11.23 4.82 -13.08
CA SER A 52 -11.64 3.60 -12.37
C SER A 52 -11.20 3.61 -10.91
N GLY A 53 -11.95 2.90 -10.07
CA GLY A 53 -11.47 2.48 -8.76
C GLY A 53 -10.39 1.38 -8.81
N LEU A 54 -10.19 0.71 -9.95
CA LEU A 54 -9.19 -0.35 -10.14
C LEU A 54 -7.78 0.19 -10.46
N LEU A 55 -7.70 1.45 -10.88
CA LEU A 55 -6.50 2.27 -11.13
C LEU A 55 -5.56 1.81 -12.24
N VAL A 56 -5.79 0.63 -12.84
CA VAL A 56 -4.99 0.13 -13.97
C VAL A 56 -5.87 -0.57 -15.00
N THR A 57 -5.52 -0.44 -16.28
CA THR A 57 -6.31 -0.93 -17.42
C THR A 57 -6.40 -2.46 -17.52
N THR A 58 -5.43 -3.17 -16.97
CA THR A 58 -5.37 -4.65 -17.01
C THR A 58 -6.37 -5.32 -16.05
N ARG A 59 -7.01 -4.56 -15.15
CA ARG A 59 -7.99 -5.09 -14.20
C ARG A 59 -9.40 -4.88 -14.72
N SER A 60 -10.17 -5.97 -14.80
CA SER A 60 -11.56 -5.96 -15.23
C SER A 60 -12.56 -6.18 -14.08
N ASP A 61 -12.07 -6.59 -12.92
CA ASP A 61 -12.86 -6.91 -11.74
C ASP A 61 -12.16 -6.50 -10.43
N LEU A 62 -12.97 -6.32 -9.38
CA LEU A 62 -12.43 -6.07 -8.05
C LEU A 62 -12.00 -7.39 -7.40
N ARG A 63 -10.69 -7.54 -7.19
CA ARG A 63 -10.11 -8.65 -6.43
C ARG A 63 -9.32 -8.15 -5.23
N MET A 64 -9.36 -8.92 -4.16
CA MET A 64 -8.57 -8.71 -2.95
C MET A 64 -7.77 -9.96 -2.64
N CYS A 65 -6.50 -9.77 -2.31
CA CYS A 65 -5.65 -10.83 -1.81
C CYS A 65 -5.59 -10.74 -0.29
N VAL A 66 -5.80 -11.86 0.41
CA VAL A 66 -5.75 -11.94 1.87
C VAL A 66 -4.62 -12.85 2.31
N GLU A 67 -3.71 -12.26 3.07
CA GLU A 67 -2.68 -12.98 3.80
C GLU A 67 -3.05 -13.07 5.27
N THR A 68 -3.02 -14.28 5.81
CA THR A 68 -3.46 -14.55 7.18
C THR A 68 -2.28 -15.08 8.00
N GLY A 69 -1.97 -14.42 9.12
CA GLY A 69 -0.90 -14.88 10.01
C GLY A 69 -1.14 -16.29 10.57
N PRO A 70 -0.12 -16.98 11.09
CA PRO A 70 -0.20 -18.39 11.49
C PRO A 70 -1.23 -18.71 12.60
N ARG A 71 -1.76 -17.70 13.29
CA ARG A 71 -2.78 -17.82 14.34
C ARG A 71 -4.14 -17.21 13.95
N SER A 72 -4.31 -16.84 12.69
CA SER A 72 -5.58 -16.35 12.16
C SER A 72 -6.69 -17.41 12.31
N GLY A 73 -7.94 -16.96 12.37
CA GLY A 73 -9.10 -17.86 12.33
C GLY A 73 -9.14 -18.73 11.08
N ALA A 74 -10.07 -19.69 11.03
CA ALA A 74 -10.21 -20.60 9.91
C ALA A 74 -10.36 -19.84 8.56
N PRO A 75 -9.69 -20.26 7.47
CA PRO A 75 -9.71 -19.58 6.18
C PRO A 75 -11.12 -19.19 5.68
N ASP A 76 -12.08 -20.12 5.79
CA ASP A 76 -13.47 -19.88 5.37
C ASP A 76 -14.17 -18.79 6.20
N SER A 77 -13.84 -18.69 7.49
CA SER A 77 -14.38 -17.64 8.36
C SER A 77 -13.87 -16.26 7.97
N VAL A 78 -12.58 -16.14 7.63
CA VAL A 78 -11.96 -14.89 7.16
C VAL A 78 -12.60 -14.44 5.85
N ARG A 79 -12.75 -15.35 4.90
CA ARG A 79 -13.42 -15.08 3.62
C ARG A 79 -14.85 -14.60 3.82
N THR A 80 -15.62 -15.28 4.66
CA THR A 80 -17.02 -14.93 4.95
C THR A 80 -17.13 -13.53 5.56
N VAL A 81 -16.29 -13.22 6.54
CA VAL A 81 -16.25 -11.89 7.16
C VAL A 81 -15.91 -10.81 6.14
N LEU A 82 -14.89 -11.03 5.30
CA LEU A 82 -14.47 -10.05 4.29
C LEU A 82 -15.55 -9.82 3.23
N LEU A 83 -16.19 -10.88 2.73
CA LEU A 83 -17.30 -10.73 1.78
C LEU A 83 -18.46 -9.96 2.40
N THR A 84 -18.78 -10.22 3.68
CA THR A 84 -19.81 -9.47 4.41
C THR A 84 -19.43 -8.00 4.58
N ALA A 85 -18.18 -7.72 4.94
CA ALA A 85 -17.69 -6.36 5.09
C ALA A 85 -17.62 -5.62 3.74
N LEU A 86 -17.24 -6.31 2.66
CA LEU A 86 -17.25 -5.77 1.31
C LEU A 86 -18.67 -5.46 0.84
N ASP A 87 -19.64 -6.33 1.12
CA ASP A 87 -21.04 -6.06 0.79
C ASP A 87 -21.57 -4.79 1.48
N ARG A 88 -21.15 -4.55 2.72
CA ARG A 88 -21.40 -3.27 3.41
C ARG A 88 -20.62 -2.10 2.83
N ALA A 89 -19.39 -2.32 2.38
CA ALA A 89 -18.58 -1.28 1.73
C ALA A 89 -19.22 -0.81 0.41
N ARG A 90 -19.86 -1.73 -0.34
CA ARG A 90 -20.59 -1.48 -1.59
C ARG A 90 -21.75 -0.50 -1.47
N GLN A 91 -22.28 -0.34 -0.27
CA GLN A 91 -23.37 0.60 0.00
C GLN A 91 -22.89 2.06 0.12
N ALA A 92 -21.58 2.32 -0.01
CA ALA A 92 -21.03 3.68 0.04
C ALA A 92 -21.43 4.51 -1.20
N PRO A 93 -21.72 5.81 -1.06
CA PRO A 93 -22.14 6.69 -2.18
C PRO A 93 -21.16 6.74 -3.37
N GLY A 94 -19.86 6.50 -3.16
CA GLY A 94 -18.84 6.48 -4.22
C GLY A 94 -18.72 5.16 -5.00
N TRP A 95 -19.41 4.09 -4.59
CA TRP A 95 -19.22 2.76 -5.18
C TRP A 95 -19.53 2.73 -6.67
N SER A 96 -20.71 3.23 -7.06
CA SER A 96 -21.17 3.18 -8.45
C SER A 96 -20.22 3.95 -9.39
N GLY A 97 -19.72 5.11 -8.96
CA GLY A 97 -18.76 5.89 -9.75
C GLY A 97 -17.41 5.19 -9.90
N ALA A 98 -16.88 4.60 -8.83
CA ALA A 98 -15.57 3.97 -8.86
C ALA A 98 -15.57 2.57 -9.51
N TYR A 99 -16.58 1.76 -9.22
CA TYR A 99 -16.61 0.32 -9.54
C TYR A 99 -17.80 -0.10 -10.41
N GLY A 100 -18.77 0.77 -10.67
CA GLY A 100 -20.03 0.39 -11.33
C GLY A 100 -19.88 -0.13 -12.77
N ARG A 101 -18.77 0.19 -13.45
CA ARG A 101 -18.46 -0.35 -14.78
C ARG A 101 -17.71 -1.69 -14.77
N PHE A 102 -17.29 -2.14 -13.60
CA PHE A 102 -16.50 -3.36 -13.43
C PHE A 102 -17.33 -4.46 -12.80
N GLY A 103 -17.00 -5.71 -13.16
CA GLY A 103 -17.62 -6.87 -12.54
C GLY A 103 -17.27 -6.96 -11.07
N TYR A 104 -18.26 -7.29 -10.24
CA TYR A 104 -18.03 -7.81 -8.90
C TYR A 104 -18.65 -9.20 -8.83
N ASP A 105 -17.80 -10.21 -8.63
CA ASP A 105 -18.21 -11.58 -8.37
C ASP A 105 -17.72 -12.00 -6.98
N PRO A 106 -18.62 -12.23 -6.00
CA PRO A 106 -18.26 -12.72 -4.67
C PRO A 106 -17.41 -14.01 -4.70
N ALA A 107 -17.54 -14.84 -5.74
CA ALA A 107 -16.78 -16.07 -5.86
C ALA A 107 -15.28 -15.82 -6.04
N THR A 108 -14.90 -14.75 -6.74
CA THR A 108 -13.51 -14.41 -7.10
C THR A 108 -13.00 -13.14 -6.42
N ALA A 109 -13.84 -12.39 -5.71
CA ALA A 109 -13.43 -11.13 -5.10
C ALA A 109 -12.41 -11.29 -3.95
N VAL A 110 -12.32 -12.47 -3.33
CA VAL A 110 -11.44 -12.74 -2.18
C VAL A 110 -10.61 -14.00 -2.43
N HIS A 111 -9.30 -13.82 -2.54
CA HIS A 111 -8.31 -14.88 -2.67
C HIS A 111 -7.50 -14.98 -1.37
N LEU A 112 -7.28 -16.20 -0.86
CA LEU A 112 -6.48 -16.44 0.35
C LEU A 112 -5.11 -17.02 -0.04
N GLY A 113 -4.10 -16.83 0.82
CA GLY A 113 -2.77 -17.43 0.66
C GLY A 113 -1.94 -16.71 -0.38
N CYS A 114 -1.75 -15.42 -0.17
CA CYS A 114 -1.15 -14.53 -1.15
C CYS A 114 0.36 -14.66 -1.15
N PRO A 115 1.02 -14.60 -2.31
CA PRO A 115 2.47 -14.43 -2.38
C PRO A 115 2.81 -12.96 -2.03
N ALA A 116 2.56 -12.57 -0.78
CA ALA A 116 2.78 -11.21 -0.32
C ALA A 116 4.18 -11.09 0.32
N PRO A 117 4.96 -10.06 -0.01
CA PRO A 117 6.27 -9.82 0.60
C PRO A 117 6.16 -9.43 2.09
N ALA A 118 7.32 -9.35 2.74
CA ALA A 118 7.44 -9.10 4.16
C ALA A 118 6.76 -7.79 4.59
N LEU A 119 5.95 -7.88 5.65
CA LEU A 119 5.41 -6.73 6.36
C LEU A 119 6.56 -5.85 6.89
N PRO A 120 6.39 -4.53 6.91
CA PRO A 120 7.39 -3.64 7.49
C PRO A 120 7.51 -3.86 9.01
N GLU A 121 8.64 -3.49 9.61
CA GLU A 121 8.82 -3.53 11.06
C GLU A 121 7.81 -2.63 11.78
N ARG A 122 7.59 -1.43 11.23
CA ARG A 122 6.59 -0.48 11.68
C ARG A 122 5.89 0.12 10.48
N TYR A 123 4.58 0.23 10.59
CA TYR A 123 3.74 0.79 9.56
C TYR A 123 3.53 2.29 9.77
N ASP A 124 3.84 3.05 8.74
CA ASP A 124 3.38 4.43 8.56
C ASP A 124 2.83 4.61 7.14
N ARG A 125 2.22 5.77 6.85
CA ARG A 125 1.55 6.02 5.57
C ARG A 125 2.48 6.12 4.36
N THR A 126 3.79 6.24 4.58
CA THR A 126 4.82 6.33 3.53
C THR A 126 5.50 5.01 3.23
N VAL A 127 5.33 4.03 4.13
CA VAL A 127 5.88 2.69 4.00
C VAL A 127 4.98 1.81 3.13
N LEU A 128 5.62 1.06 2.23
CA LEU A 128 4.94 0.07 1.40
C LEU A 128 4.72 -1.23 2.18
N ALA A 129 3.51 -1.79 2.10
CA ALA A 129 3.15 -3.08 2.67
C ALA A 129 2.54 -3.99 1.60
N GLY A 130 3.38 -4.51 0.72
CA GLY A 130 2.95 -5.28 -0.45
C GLY A 130 4.03 -5.39 -1.52
N PRO A 131 3.67 -5.84 -2.73
CA PRO A 131 4.63 -6.15 -3.81
C PRO A 131 5.61 -5.03 -4.15
N GLY A 132 5.29 -3.76 -3.85
CA GLY A 132 6.20 -2.64 -3.99
C GLY A 132 6.12 -1.99 -5.37
N LEU A 133 7.26 -1.56 -5.91
CA LEU A 133 7.34 -0.95 -7.23
C LEU A 133 7.27 -2.05 -8.32
N THR A 134 6.35 -1.91 -9.27
CA THR A 134 6.16 -2.85 -10.38
C THR A 134 5.76 -2.14 -11.67
N ASP A 135 6.14 -2.71 -12.81
CA ASP A 135 5.66 -2.31 -14.13
C ASP A 135 4.46 -3.17 -14.59
N ASP A 136 4.19 -4.27 -13.88
CA ASP A 136 3.05 -5.17 -14.08
C ASP A 136 2.31 -5.32 -12.74
N PRO A 137 1.34 -4.45 -12.46
CA PRO A 137 0.57 -4.47 -11.22
C PRO A 137 -0.20 -5.78 -11.05
N SER A 138 -0.26 -6.29 -9.82
CA SER A 138 -1.02 -7.51 -9.55
C SER A 138 -2.50 -7.36 -9.91
N ALA A 139 -3.19 -8.49 -10.06
CA ALA A 139 -4.64 -8.50 -10.27
C ALA A 139 -5.45 -7.94 -9.07
N TYR A 140 -4.81 -7.66 -7.93
CA TYR A 140 -5.47 -7.31 -6.68
C TYR A 140 -5.47 -5.81 -6.45
N ARG A 141 -6.67 -5.25 -6.20
CA ARG A 141 -6.80 -3.84 -5.83
C ARG A 141 -6.43 -3.59 -4.37
N VAL A 142 -6.70 -4.57 -3.51
CA VAL A 142 -6.43 -4.51 -2.07
C VAL A 142 -5.70 -5.76 -1.60
N TRP A 143 -4.64 -5.56 -0.83
CA TRP A 143 -3.89 -6.59 -0.11
C TRP A 143 -4.25 -6.51 1.37
N VAL A 144 -4.95 -7.52 1.89
CA VAL A 144 -5.42 -7.57 3.27
C VAL A 144 -4.48 -8.43 4.09
N TYR A 145 -3.94 -7.90 5.18
CA TYR A 145 -3.10 -8.64 6.11
C TYR A 145 -3.82 -8.80 7.45
N VAL A 146 -4.11 -10.04 7.83
CA VAL A 146 -4.71 -10.38 9.12
C VAL A 146 -3.61 -10.67 10.12
N LEU A 147 -3.39 -9.73 11.03
CA LEU A 147 -2.29 -9.75 11.98
C LEU A 147 -2.75 -10.32 13.32
N ASP A 148 -1.97 -11.25 13.90
CA ASP A 148 -2.14 -11.60 15.31
C ASP A 148 -1.76 -10.40 16.21
N ASP A 149 -2.18 -10.41 17.47
CA ASP A 149 -2.00 -9.25 18.36
C ASP A 149 -0.53 -8.82 18.53
N PRO A 150 0.45 -9.73 18.72
CA PRO A 150 1.86 -9.35 18.80
C PRO A 150 2.38 -8.69 17.51
N THR A 151 1.97 -9.21 16.35
CA THR A 151 2.36 -8.61 15.06
C THR A 151 1.67 -7.26 14.86
N ALA A 152 0.40 -7.13 15.21
CA ALA A 152 -0.33 -5.87 15.14
C ALA A 152 0.30 -4.81 16.05
N ASP A 153 0.67 -5.14 17.29
CA ASP A 153 1.33 -4.20 18.21
C ASP A 153 2.66 -3.70 17.65
N ARG A 154 3.45 -4.59 17.04
CA ARG A 154 4.72 -4.24 16.42
C ARG A 154 4.51 -3.33 15.20
N VAL A 155 3.65 -3.76 14.28
CA VAL A 155 3.50 -3.14 12.96
C VAL A 155 2.61 -1.90 13.03
N LEU A 156 1.40 -2.00 13.58
CA LEU A 156 0.42 -0.90 13.64
C LEU A 156 0.64 0.01 14.85
N GLY A 157 1.24 -0.51 15.93
CA GLY A 157 1.27 0.09 17.25
C GLY A 157 0.20 -0.49 18.19
N PRO A 158 0.35 -0.29 19.51
CA PRO A 158 -0.65 -0.73 20.49
C PRO A 158 -2.00 -0.06 20.22
N ASP A 159 -3.08 -0.77 20.48
CA ASP A 159 -4.48 -0.30 20.39
C ASP A 159 -4.98 0.16 19.01
N ARG A 160 -4.13 0.15 17.98
CA ARG A 160 -4.57 0.43 16.61
C ARG A 160 -5.24 -0.82 16.02
N PRO A 161 -6.54 -0.75 15.63
CA PRO A 161 -7.27 -1.91 15.13
C PRO A 161 -6.96 -2.23 13.67
N ALA A 162 -6.62 -1.21 12.87
CA ALA A 162 -6.31 -1.35 11.44
C ALA A 162 -5.48 -0.16 10.93
N GLY A 163 -4.86 -0.34 9.76
CA GLY A 163 -4.17 0.69 9.01
C GLY A 163 -4.24 0.43 7.50
N ALA A 164 -4.39 1.48 6.70
CA ALA A 164 -4.40 1.38 5.24
C ALA A 164 -3.36 2.30 4.59
N GLY A 165 -2.76 1.86 3.48
CA GLY A 165 -1.78 2.63 2.68
C GLY A 165 -1.27 1.83 1.50
N THR A 166 -0.11 2.15 0.94
CA THR A 166 0.23 1.64 -0.40
C THR A 166 0.81 0.22 -0.34
N ALA A 167 0.28 -0.68 -1.18
CA ALA A 167 0.83 -2.01 -1.41
C ALA A 167 1.69 -2.06 -2.68
N GLU A 168 1.22 -1.41 -3.75
CA GLU A 168 1.88 -1.44 -5.06
C GLU A 168 1.96 -0.02 -5.64
N LEU A 169 3.12 0.29 -6.21
CA LEU A 169 3.38 1.49 -6.99
C LEU A 169 3.64 1.09 -8.44
N MET A 170 3.04 1.80 -9.38
CA MET A 170 3.37 1.69 -10.80
C MET A 170 4.05 2.97 -11.27
N ARG A 171 5.05 2.83 -12.15
CA ARG A 171 5.68 3.97 -12.80
C ARG A 171 5.01 4.24 -14.14
N GLU A 172 4.48 5.44 -14.32
CA GLU A 172 3.93 5.89 -15.61
C GLU A 172 4.35 7.33 -15.88
N ALA A 173 4.81 7.60 -17.11
CA ALA A 173 5.30 8.92 -17.53
C ALA A 173 6.30 9.56 -16.54
N GLY A 174 7.17 8.75 -15.93
CA GLY A 174 8.19 9.20 -14.97
C GLY A 174 7.69 9.39 -13.53
N ASN A 175 6.38 9.32 -13.27
CA ASN A 175 5.78 9.51 -11.96
C ASN A 175 5.42 8.15 -11.31
N LEU A 176 5.35 8.13 -9.97
CA LEU A 176 4.96 6.95 -9.20
C LEU A 176 3.51 7.09 -8.73
N PHE A 177 2.70 6.06 -9.00
CA PHE A 177 1.29 6.06 -8.67
C PHE A 177 0.92 4.84 -7.82
N PRO A 178 0.20 5.03 -6.69
CA PRO A 178 -0.32 3.93 -5.91
C PRO A 178 -1.46 3.25 -6.68
N VAL A 179 -1.24 1.99 -7.08
CA VAL A 179 -2.21 1.20 -7.85
C VAL A 179 -2.89 0.13 -7.01
N SER A 180 -2.32 -0.22 -5.85
CA SER A 180 -2.94 -1.14 -4.89
C SER A 180 -2.77 -0.65 -3.46
N THR A 181 -3.74 -0.99 -2.61
CA THR A 181 -3.75 -0.58 -1.20
C THR A 181 -3.51 -1.78 -0.30
N ALA A 182 -2.62 -1.64 0.68
CA ALA A 182 -2.50 -2.54 1.82
C ALA A 182 -3.55 -2.18 2.87
N LEU A 183 -4.25 -3.17 3.39
CA LEU A 183 -5.14 -3.07 4.54
C LEU A 183 -4.65 -4.04 5.61
N LEU A 184 -3.95 -3.50 6.60
CA LEU A 184 -3.42 -4.25 7.73
C LEU A 184 -4.45 -4.20 8.86
N VAL A 185 -4.90 -5.35 9.34
CA VAL A 185 -6.01 -5.44 10.29
C VAL A 185 -5.65 -6.40 11.41
N ARG A 186 -5.82 -5.94 12.64
CA ARG A 186 -5.69 -6.77 13.83
C ARG A 186 -6.78 -7.83 13.84
N GLN A 187 -6.42 -9.07 14.13
CA GLN A 187 -7.35 -10.22 14.11
C GLN A 187 -8.58 -10.01 14.98
N SER A 188 -8.45 -9.38 16.15
CA SER A 188 -9.60 -9.08 17.03
C SER A 188 -10.64 -8.16 16.38
N ARG A 189 -10.27 -7.38 15.36
CA ARG A 189 -11.18 -6.52 14.60
C ARG A 189 -12.04 -7.29 13.59
N PHE A 190 -11.62 -8.48 13.15
CA PHE A 190 -12.40 -9.30 12.21
C PHE A 190 -13.72 -9.82 12.79
N ALA A 191 -13.89 -9.81 14.11
CA ALA A 191 -15.17 -10.15 14.74
C ALA A 191 -16.27 -9.11 14.46
N ASP A 192 -15.92 -7.91 13.98
CA ASP A 192 -16.86 -6.82 13.67
C ASP A 192 -16.80 -6.46 12.18
N PRO A 193 -17.66 -7.05 11.32
CA PRO A 193 -17.63 -6.75 9.91
C PRO A 193 -18.20 -5.37 9.55
N ALA A 194 -18.89 -4.68 10.47
CA ALA A 194 -19.34 -3.31 10.24
C ALA A 194 -18.17 -2.33 10.37
N ALA A 195 -17.34 -2.54 11.39
CA ALA A 195 -16.06 -1.86 11.51
C ALA A 195 -15.13 -2.12 10.33
N LEU A 196 -14.93 -3.39 9.96
CA LEU A 196 -14.06 -3.76 8.85
C LEU A 196 -14.53 -3.13 7.52
N ALA A 197 -15.83 -2.96 7.33
CA ALA A 197 -16.37 -2.27 6.16
C ALA A 197 -15.91 -0.81 6.06
N GLN A 198 -15.75 -0.10 7.17
CA GLN A 198 -15.22 1.27 7.17
C GLN A 198 -13.76 1.30 6.72
N ASP A 199 -12.94 0.37 7.23
CA ASP A 199 -11.52 0.30 6.85
C ASP A 199 -11.35 -0.17 5.39
N LEU A 200 -12.23 -1.06 4.91
CA LEU A 200 -12.30 -1.45 3.49
C LEU A 200 -12.66 -0.27 2.59
N ARG A 201 -13.61 0.59 2.97
CA ARG A 201 -13.96 1.78 2.16
C ARG A 201 -12.75 2.69 1.97
N LYS A 202 -11.96 2.91 3.02
CA LYS A 202 -10.68 3.63 2.93
C LYS A 202 -9.70 2.93 2.01
N ALA A 203 -9.54 1.62 2.17
CA ALA A 203 -8.60 0.84 1.36
C ALA A 203 -8.97 0.86 -0.14
N LEU A 204 -10.26 0.82 -0.44
CA LEU A 204 -10.85 0.89 -1.78
C LEU A 204 -10.87 2.31 -2.36
N GLY A 205 -10.48 3.34 -1.60
CA GLY A 205 -10.52 4.73 -2.05
C GLY A 205 -11.95 5.28 -2.23
N LEU A 206 -12.91 4.76 -1.48
CA LEU A 206 -14.32 5.18 -1.52
C LEU A 206 -14.64 6.34 -0.57
N GLU A 207 -13.69 6.68 0.31
CA GLU A 207 -13.80 7.84 1.19
C GLU A 207 -12.88 8.96 0.67
N PRO A 208 -13.33 10.23 0.70
CA PRO A 208 -12.48 11.36 0.34
C PRO A 208 -11.21 11.34 1.18
N ARG A 209 -10.06 11.61 0.56
CA ARG A 209 -8.84 11.86 1.34
C ARG A 209 -9.07 13.16 2.10
N ALA A 210 -8.64 13.25 3.36
CA ALA A 210 -8.85 14.45 4.20
C ALA A 210 -8.36 15.77 3.54
N SER A 211 -7.51 15.67 2.51
CA SER A 211 -7.04 16.76 1.65
C SER A 211 -8.11 17.37 0.74
N ASP A 212 -9.22 16.68 0.46
CA ASP A 212 -10.28 17.13 -0.45
C ASP A 212 -11.39 17.94 0.26
N GLN A 213 -11.26 18.16 1.57
CA GLN A 213 -12.23 18.93 2.38
C GLN A 213 -11.75 20.35 2.74
N LEU A 214 -10.68 20.82 2.12
CA LEU A 214 -10.16 22.19 2.27
C LEU A 214 -10.26 23.00 0.96
N GLY A 215 -11.13 22.58 0.03
CA GLY A 215 -11.47 23.32 -1.19
C GLY A 215 -12.67 24.24 -1.00
#